data_AF-A0A2P2JTG4-F1
#
_entry.id   AF-A0A2P2JTG4-F1
#
_cell.length_a   1.000
_cell.length_b   1.000
_cell.length_c   1.000
_cell.angle_alpha   90.00
_cell.angle_beta   90.00
_cell.angle_gamma   90.00
#
_symmetry.space_group_name_H-M   'P 1'
#
loop_
_entity.id
_entity.type
_entity.pdbx_description
1 polymer ?
#
loop_
_entity_poly.entity_id
_entity_poly.type
_entity_poly.pdbx_seq_one_letter_code
_entity_poly.pdbx_strand_id
1 'polypeptide(L)'
;MKVPRVESKLRVFSFKIQFGSQISEFKKSLNTVNSACDEVRNSFKLKEIMKKILYLGNTLNQGTARGSAVGFKLDSLLKLTDTRASNSKMTLMHYLCKVRLVTDFRFCCCC
;
A
#
# COMPACT_ATOMS: atom_id res chain seq x y z
N MET A 1 -26.85 50.55 19.63
CA MET A 1 -27.68 49.33 19.61
C MET A 1 -26.83 48.14 20.03
N LYS A 2 -27.26 47.34 21.02
CA LYS A 2 -26.54 46.14 21.50
C LYS A 2 -27.09 44.93 20.77
N VAL A 3 -26.29 44.24 19.96
CA VAL A 3 -26.76 43.06 19.20
C VAL A 3 -26.92 41.90 20.18
N PRO A 4 -28.09 41.24 20.28
CA PRO A 4 -28.27 40.09 21.14
C PRO A 4 -27.56 38.84 20.56
N ARG A 5 -27.02 38.01 21.46
CA ARG A 5 -26.40 36.70 21.17
C ARG A 5 -25.21 36.75 20.20
N VAL A 6 -24.35 37.76 20.36
CA VAL A 6 -23.20 38.00 19.46
C VAL A 6 -22.30 36.77 19.35
N GLU A 7 -21.92 36.15 20.46
CA GLU A 7 -21.00 35.01 20.46
C GLU A 7 -21.53 33.81 19.68
N SER A 8 -22.82 33.47 19.86
CA SER A 8 -23.47 32.38 19.10
C SER A 8 -23.51 32.70 17.61
N LYS A 9 -23.81 33.96 17.23
CA LYS A 9 -23.84 34.40 15.83
C LYS A 9 -22.45 34.33 15.19
N LEU A 10 -21.41 34.76 15.91
CA LEU A 10 -20.03 34.69 15.42
C LEU A 10 -19.57 33.24 15.21
N ARG A 11 -19.92 32.31 16.11
CA ARG A 11 -19.63 30.88 15.92
C ARG A 11 -20.30 30.31 14.67
N VAL A 12 -21.58 30.61 14.45
CA VAL A 12 -22.30 30.15 13.25
C VAL A 12 -21.71 30.76 11.98
N PHE A 13 -21.35 32.05 11.99
CA PHE A 13 -20.69 32.67 10.84
C PHE A 13 -19.31 32.07 10.56
N SER A 14 -18.50 31.86 11.60
CA SER A 14 -17.20 31.20 11.48
C SER A 14 -17.35 29.80 10.88
N PHE A 15 -18.29 28.99 11.39
CA PHE A 15 -18.59 27.68 10.82
C PHE A 15 -19.04 27.78 9.36
N LYS A 16 -19.99 28.67 9.03
CA LYS A 16 -20.49 28.83 7.66
C LYS A 16 -19.38 29.19 6.68
N ILE A 17 -18.44 30.05 7.09
CA ILE A 17 -17.29 30.45 6.26
C ILE A 17 -16.34 29.26 6.05
N GLN A 18 -16.07 28.46 7.09
CA GLN A 18 -15.11 27.35 7.02
C GLN A 18 -15.70 26.04 6.50
N PHE A 19 -17.02 25.87 6.53
CA PHE A 19 -17.66 24.59 6.22
C PHE A 19 -17.34 24.10 4.80
N GLY A 20 -17.34 25.01 3.82
CA GLY A 20 -17.04 24.66 2.44
C GLY A 20 -15.62 24.11 2.25
N SER A 21 -14.62 24.75 2.86
CA SER A 21 -13.23 24.29 2.77
C SER A 21 -13.04 22.97 3.52
N GLN A 22 -13.58 22.85 4.74
CA GLN A 22 -13.48 21.63 5.55
C GLN A 22 -14.09 20.41 4.84
N ILE A 23 -15.28 20.56 4.24
CA ILE A 23 -15.92 19.47 3.49
C ILE A 23 -15.14 19.11 2.23
N SER A 24 -14.59 20.10 1.54
CA SER A 24 -13.77 19.88 0.34
C SER A 24 -12.50 19.09 0.67
N GLU A 25 -11.78 19.47 1.73
CA GLU A 25 -10.61 18.75 2.21
C GLU A 25 -10.96 17.34 2.67
N PHE A 26 -12.02 17.19 3.47
CA PHE A 26 -12.45 15.89 3.94
C PHE A 26 -12.81 14.93 2.78
N LYS A 27 -13.54 15.43 1.77
CA LYS A 27 -13.86 14.65 0.57
C LYS A 27 -12.61 14.26 -0.21
N LYS A 28 -11.63 15.16 -0.34
CA LYS A 28 -10.36 14.83 -1.00
C LYS A 28 -9.65 13.70 -0.27
N SER A 29 -9.51 13.78 1.06
CA SER A 29 -8.88 12.73 1.86
C SER A 29 -9.59 11.37 1.70
N LEU A 30 -10.92 11.35 1.73
CA LEU A 30 -11.69 10.13 1.50
C LEU A 30 -11.47 9.55 0.12
N ASN A 31 -11.51 10.40 -0.92
CA ASN A 31 -11.27 9.96 -2.29
C ASN A 31 -9.86 9.39 -2.45
N THR A 32 -8.84 10.01 -1.85
CA THR A 32 -7.47 9.49 -1.88
C THR A 32 -7.39 8.09 -1.29
N VAL A 33 -8.01 7.86 -0.12
CA VAL A 33 -8.02 6.52 0.50
C VAL A 33 -8.75 5.51 -0.37
N ASN A 34 -9.92 5.89 -0.91
CA ASN A 34 -10.72 4.98 -1.73
C ASN A 34 -10.00 4.61 -3.03
N SER A 35 -9.44 5.61 -3.73
CA SER A 35 -8.61 5.39 -4.92
C SER A 35 -7.41 4.48 -4.63
N ALA A 36 -6.69 4.71 -3.53
CA ALA A 36 -5.56 3.86 -3.16
C ALA A 36 -5.99 2.41 -2.88
N CYS A 37 -7.12 2.19 -2.18
CA CYS A 37 -7.67 0.86 -1.96
C CYS A 37 -8.06 0.18 -3.27
N ASP A 38 -8.70 0.90 -4.19
CA ASP A 38 -9.10 0.37 -5.51
C ASP A 38 -7.88 0.01 -6.36
N GLU A 39 -6.86 0.87 -6.40
CA GLU A 39 -5.61 0.59 -7.12
C GLU A 39 -4.92 -0.67 -6.59
N VAL A 40 -4.80 -0.81 -5.27
CA VAL A 40 -4.19 -1.99 -4.63
C VAL A 40 -5.00 -3.25 -4.92
N ARG A 41 -6.32 -3.19 -4.82
CA ARG A 41 -7.22 -4.34 -5.03
C ARG A 41 -7.24 -4.80 -6.50
N ASN A 42 -7.18 -3.85 -7.43
CA ASN A 42 -7.31 -4.11 -8.86
C ASN A 42 -5.96 -4.33 -9.56
N SER A 43 -4.83 -4.00 -8.93
CA SER A 43 -3.50 -4.22 -9.50
C SER A 43 -3.19 -5.69 -9.72
N PHE A 44 -3.24 -6.12 -10.99
CA PHE A 44 -2.81 -7.46 -11.40
C PHE A 44 -1.32 -7.68 -11.12
N LYS A 45 -0.48 -6.65 -11.35
CA LYS A 45 0.97 -6.72 -11.12
C LYS A 45 1.28 -7.03 -9.65
N LEU A 46 0.54 -6.42 -8.71
CA LEU A 46 0.70 -6.69 -7.28
C LEU A 46 0.31 -8.12 -6.93
N LYS A 47 -0.81 -8.63 -7.47
CA LYS A 47 -1.24 -10.02 -7.27
C LYS A 47 -0.19 -11.02 -7.74
N GLU A 48 0.43 -10.78 -8.90
CA GLU A 48 1.52 -11.63 -9.42
C GLU A 48 2.75 -11.62 -8.52
N ILE A 49 3.12 -10.46 -7.96
CA ILE A 49 4.22 -10.38 -6.98
C ILE A 49 3.87 -11.19 -5.72
N MET A 50 2.65 -11.04 -5.19
CA MET A 50 2.21 -11.79 -4.01
C MET A 50 2.23 -13.32 -4.25
N LYS A 51 1.82 -13.77 -5.44
CA LYS A 51 1.93 -15.20 -5.83
C LYS A 51 3.37 -15.68 -5.86
N LYS A 52 4.28 -14.91 -6.47
CA LYS A 52 5.71 -15.28 -6.52
C LYS A 52 6.33 -15.36 -5.13
N ILE A 53 5.97 -14.44 -4.24
CA ILE A 53 6.38 -14.45 -2.84
C ILE A 53 5.84 -15.69 -2.13
N LEU A 54 4.56 -16.01 -2.31
CA LEU A 54 3.94 -17.20 -1.70
C LEU A 54 4.62 -18.48 -2.18
N TYR A 55 4.82 -18.63 -3.49
CA TYR A 55 5.49 -19.79 -4.08
C TYR A 55 6.88 -19.98 -3.48
N LEU A 56 7.68 -18.91 -3.47
CA LEU A 56 9.03 -18.98 -2.95
C LEU A 56 9.07 -19.20 -1.43
N GLY A 57 8.17 -18.57 -0.68
CA GLY A 57 8.02 -18.82 0.76
C GLY A 57 7.70 -20.28 1.05
N ASN A 58 6.82 -20.90 0.26
CA ASN A 58 6.48 -22.31 0.38
C ASN A 58 7.64 -23.24 0.01
N THR A 59 8.43 -22.90 -1.03
CA THR A 59 9.64 -23.64 -1.38
C THR A 59 10.69 -23.57 -0.27
N LEU A 60 10.94 -22.37 0.28
CA LEU A 60 11.94 -22.19 1.34
C LEU A 60 11.54 -22.86 2.66
N ASN A 61 10.25 -22.92 2.96
CA ASN A 61 9.72 -23.53 4.18
C ASN A 61 9.24 -24.98 3.99
N GLN A 62 9.59 -25.62 2.87
CA GLN A 62 9.20 -27.00 2.59
C GLN A 62 9.73 -27.93 3.71
N GLY A 63 8.85 -28.80 4.24
CA GLY A 63 9.18 -29.70 5.35
C GLY A 63 9.06 -29.09 6.75
N THR A 64 8.72 -27.80 6.87
CA THR A 64 8.38 -27.16 8.15
C THR A 64 6.87 -27.01 8.31
N ALA A 65 6.40 -26.70 9.53
CA ALA A 65 5.00 -26.35 9.79
C ALA A 65 4.50 -25.10 9.03
N ARG A 66 5.42 -24.34 8.41
CA ARG A 66 5.13 -23.15 7.58
C ARG A 66 5.20 -23.45 6.07
N GLY A 67 5.47 -24.69 5.68
CA GLY A 67 5.38 -25.14 4.28
C GLY A 67 3.93 -25.27 3.81
N SER A 68 3.70 -25.14 2.51
CA SER A 68 2.38 -25.29 1.87
C SER A 68 1.29 -24.31 2.35
N ALA A 69 1.68 -23.07 2.68
CA ALA A 69 0.73 -22.03 3.03
C ALA A 69 -0.13 -21.62 1.82
N VAL A 70 -1.41 -21.32 2.06
CA VAL A 70 -2.34 -20.78 1.05
C VAL A 70 -2.19 -19.25 0.90
N GLY A 71 -1.61 -18.60 1.90
CA GLY A 71 -1.39 -17.16 1.92
C GLY A 71 -0.49 -16.74 3.09
N PHE A 72 -0.18 -15.45 3.16
CA PHE A 72 0.62 -14.85 4.24
C PHE A 72 0.04 -13.49 4.65
N LYS A 73 0.34 -13.06 5.88
CA LYS A 73 -0.02 -11.72 6.36
C LYS A 73 0.86 -10.66 5.69
N LEU A 74 0.30 -9.49 5.38
CA LEU A 74 1.06 -8.40 4.74
C LEU A 74 2.30 -7.96 5.55
N ASP A 75 2.24 -8.02 6.88
CA ASP A 75 3.39 -7.73 7.76
C ASP A 75 4.60 -8.65 7.48
N SER A 76 4.37 -9.84 6.93
CA SER A 76 5.45 -10.76 6.53
C SER A 76 6.26 -10.22 5.36
N LEU A 77 5.73 -9.28 4.56
CA LEU A 77 6.47 -8.64 3.46
C LEU A 77 7.68 -7.86 3.97
N LEU A 78 7.55 -7.20 5.13
CA LEU A 78 8.64 -6.47 5.78
C LEU A 78 9.78 -7.40 6.21
N LYS A 79 9.50 -8.68 6.41
CA LYS A 79 10.51 -9.68 6.77
C LYS A 79 11.26 -10.20 5.54
N LEU A 80 10.73 -10.02 4.33
CA LEU A 80 11.38 -10.46 3.08
C LEU A 80 12.59 -9.58 2.73
N THR A 81 12.61 -8.33 3.19
CA THR A 81 13.78 -7.45 3.14
C THR A 81 14.94 -8.01 3.97
N ASP A 82 14.64 -8.76 5.03
CA ASP A 82 15.63 -9.32 5.97
C ASP A 82 16.07 -10.74 5.59
N THR A 83 15.27 -11.46 4.79
CA THR A 83 15.61 -12.81 4.31
C THR A 83 16.74 -12.76 3.28
N ARG A 84 17.94 -13.20 3.68
CA ARG A 84 19.15 -13.25 2.85
C ARG A 84 19.38 -14.65 2.26
N ALA A 85 19.89 -14.71 1.04
CA ALA A 85 20.41 -15.95 0.46
C ALA A 85 21.67 -16.44 1.22
N SER A 86 21.98 -17.74 1.15
CA SER A 86 23.11 -18.33 1.91
C SER A 86 24.47 -17.72 1.58
N ASN A 87 24.60 -17.01 0.45
CA ASN A 87 25.79 -16.28 0.04
C ASN A 87 25.84 -14.82 0.54
N SER A 88 24.93 -14.40 1.43
CA SER A 88 24.86 -13.10 2.14
C SER A 88 24.78 -11.81 1.30
N LYS A 89 25.05 -11.87 -0.01
CA LYS A 89 25.12 -10.71 -0.93
C LYS A 89 23.78 -10.30 -1.53
N MET A 90 22.73 -11.12 -1.43
CA MET A 90 21.46 -10.87 -2.10
C MET A 90 20.28 -11.17 -1.16
N THR A 91 19.43 -10.16 -0.93
CA THR A 91 18.16 -10.36 -0.22
C THR A 91 17.09 -10.86 -1.17
N LEU A 92 16.02 -11.41 -0.61
CA LEU A 92 14.93 -11.93 -1.41
C LEU A 92 14.24 -10.84 -2.26
N MET A 93 14.22 -9.60 -1.77
CA MET A 93 13.76 -8.44 -2.54
C MET A 93 14.64 -8.17 -3.77
N HIS A 94 15.96 -8.28 -3.65
CA HIS A 94 16.86 -8.17 -4.82
C HIS A 94 16.59 -9.28 -5.84
N TYR A 95 16.26 -10.50 -5.40
CA TYR A 95 15.86 -11.59 -6.28
C TYR A 95 14.54 -11.32 -6.98
N LEU A 96 13.53 -10.83 -6.27
CA LEU A 96 12.24 -10.48 -6.86
C LEU A 96 12.37 -9.37 -7.91
N CYS A 97 13.21 -8.35 -7.65
CA CYS A 97 13.54 -7.31 -8.63
C CYS A 97 14.27 -7.89 -9.85
N LYS A 98 15.28 -8.75 -9.65
CA LYS A 98 16.05 -9.35 -10.75
C LYS A 98 15.22 -10.31 -11.61
N VAL A 99 14.41 -11.17 -10.98
CA VAL A 99 13.49 -12.07 -11.69
C VAL A 99 12.46 -11.28 -12.49
N ARG A 100 12.01 -10.14 -11.95
CA ARG A 100 11.11 -9.25 -12.68
C ARG A 100 11.80 -8.63 -13.90
N LEU A 101 13.03 -8.11 -13.76
CA LEU A 101 13.81 -7.54 -14.85
C LEU A 101 14.11 -8.55 -15.98
N VAL A 102 14.29 -9.83 -15.66
CA VAL A 102 14.52 -10.88 -16.68
C VAL A 102 13.22 -11.24 -17.43
N THR A 103 12.05 -11.14 -16.78
CA THR A 103 10.74 -11.39 -17.43
C THR A 103 10.14 -10.15 -18.13
N ASP A 104 10.57 -8.95 -17.77
CA ASP A 104 10.10 -7.65 -18.32
C ASP A 104 11.07 -7.08 -19.39
N PHE A 105 11.62 -7.93 -20.28
CA PHE A 105 12.42 -7.48 -21.45
C PHE A 105 11.64 -6.58 -22.45
N ARG A 106 10.42 -6.16 -22.12
CA ARG A 106 9.63 -5.14 -22.84
C ARG A 106 9.51 -3.79 -22.13
N PHE A 107 9.97 -3.62 -20.89
CA PHE A 107 9.79 -2.35 -20.15
C PHE A 107 10.98 -1.39 -20.25
N CYS A 108 12.11 -1.78 -20.86
CA CYS A 108 13.32 -0.93 -20.92
C CYS A 108 13.39 0.02 -22.13
N CYS A 109 12.37 0.14 -22.98
CA CYS A 109 12.34 1.08 -24.12
C CYS A 109 11.40 2.28 -23.96
N CYS A 110 10.98 2.61 -22.73
CA CYS A 110 10.27 3.86 -22.45
C CYS A 110 10.90 4.59 -21.26
N CYS A 111 12.19 4.92 -21.39
CA CYS A 111 12.81 6.10 -20.80
C CYS A 111 13.59 6.78 -21.91
#